data_AF-A0A433IHT2-F1
#
_entry.id   AF-A0A433IHT2-F1
#
_cell.length_a   1.000
_cell.length_b   1.000
_cell.length_c   1.000
_cell.angle_alpha   90.00
_cell.angle_beta   90.00
_cell.angle_gamma   90.00
#
_symmetry.space_group_name_H-M   'P 1'
#
loop_
_entity.id
_entity.type
_entity.pdbx_description
1 polymer ?
#
loop_
_entity_poly.entity_id
_entity_poly.type
_entity_poly.pdbx_seq_one_letter_code
_entity_poly.pdbx_strand_id
1 'polypeptide(L)'
;MRYAPFLALGAILIGGTTLAQPPVPEVPPGLSAEIKASRAAVQQFSTTLKDALQTAIKNGGPVEGIAVCHDKAGQIATDLSTQLNMMVGRTSLKVRNPENAPDTWELAVLKQFEARKTQGETVDTLEFSAVVTDDQGQKTFRYMKAIPTGTMCLSCHGTSIPPDVEAKLTALYPKDTARGFKEGDLRGAFTLAKPLP
;
A
#
# COMPACT_ATOMS: atom_id res chain seq x y z
N MET A 1 41.55 66.76 -5.20
CA MET A 1 40.09 66.92 -5.12
C MET A 1 39.56 65.73 -4.35
N ARG A 2 39.26 65.89 -3.04
CA ARG A 2 37.89 65.86 -2.47
C ARG A 2 37.09 64.67 -3.03
N TYR A 3 36.79 63.58 -2.32
CA TYR A 3 36.08 63.47 -1.05
C TYR A 3 36.32 62.08 -0.39
N ALA A 4 36.36 62.03 0.94
CA ALA A 4 35.79 60.95 1.76
C ALA A 4 34.44 61.48 2.34
N PRO A 5 33.59 60.77 3.12
CA PRO A 5 33.66 59.41 3.71
C PRO A 5 32.28 58.66 3.78
N PHE A 6 32.25 57.52 4.49
CA PHE A 6 31.20 56.98 5.38
C PHE A 6 30.68 55.54 5.14
N LEU A 7 30.94 54.71 6.17
CA LEU A 7 30.08 53.74 6.88
C LEU A 7 29.29 52.68 6.09
N ALA A 8 29.51 51.40 6.43
CA ALA A 8 28.57 50.64 7.27
C ALA A 8 29.09 49.23 7.62
N LEU A 9 29.00 48.89 8.90
CA LEU A 9 29.03 47.53 9.45
C LEU A 9 27.86 46.70 8.88
N GLY A 10 28.09 45.41 8.62
CA GLY A 10 27.03 44.45 8.36
C GLY A 10 27.48 43.03 8.67
N ALA A 11 27.28 42.59 9.92
CA ALA A 11 27.43 41.20 10.33
C ALA A 11 26.26 40.39 9.75
N ILE A 12 26.57 39.40 8.92
CA ILE A 12 25.57 38.47 8.35
C ILE A 12 25.38 37.33 9.34
N LEU A 13 24.28 37.38 10.10
CA LEU A 13 23.76 36.27 10.89
C LEU A 13 23.03 35.30 9.94
N ILE A 14 23.59 34.11 9.75
CA ILE A 14 22.96 33.02 9.00
C ILE A 14 21.94 32.34 9.92
N GLY A 15 20.71 32.85 9.93
CA GLY A 15 19.58 32.21 10.61
C GLY A 15 19.14 30.98 9.84
N GLY A 16 19.56 29.79 10.27
CA GLY A 16 19.02 28.52 9.76
C GLY A 16 17.57 28.34 10.22
N THR A 17 16.62 28.53 9.30
CA THR A 17 15.22 28.17 9.53
C THR A 17 15.09 26.65 9.48
N THR A 18 14.98 26.02 10.65
CA THR A 18 14.57 24.63 10.76
C THR A 18 13.12 24.52 10.30
N LEU A 19 12.88 23.85 9.16
CA LEU A 19 11.52 23.48 8.76
C LEU A 19 11.05 22.38 9.72
N ALA A 20 10.19 22.75 10.66
CA ALA A 20 9.54 21.78 11.55
C ALA A 20 8.70 20.82 10.70
N GLN A 21 9.05 19.53 10.72
CA GLN A 21 8.21 18.49 10.16
C GLN A 21 6.88 18.45 10.94
N PRO A 22 5.72 18.33 10.25
CA PRO A 22 4.45 18.15 10.94
C PRO A 22 4.50 16.88 11.80
N PRO A 23 3.88 16.88 12.98
CA PRO A 23 3.92 15.74 13.89
C PRO A 23 3.29 14.53 13.20
N VAL A 24 4.06 13.45 13.07
CA VAL A 24 3.51 12.13 12.76
C VAL A 24 2.59 11.77 13.93
N PRO A 25 1.31 11.43 13.69
CA PRO A 25 0.40 11.04 14.76
C PRO A 25 1.02 9.89 15.55
N GLU A 26 1.26 10.14 16.84
CA GLU A 26 1.84 9.16 17.74
C GLU A 26 0.82 8.01 17.94
N VAL A 27 1.24 6.78 17.65
CA VAL A 27 0.40 5.59 17.80
C VAL A 27 0.09 5.41 19.29
N PRO A 28 -1.20 5.38 19.71
CA PRO A 28 -1.55 5.20 21.12
C PRO A 28 -0.86 3.97 21.72
N PRO A 29 -0.36 4.04 22.98
CA PRO A 29 0.39 2.95 23.62
C PRO A 29 -0.32 1.59 23.67
N GLY A 30 -1.63 1.54 23.44
CA GLY A 30 -2.46 0.33 23.40
C GLY A 30 -2.55 -0.39 22.05
N LEU A 31 -1.96 0.10 20.94
CA LEU A 31 -2.13 -0.50 19.60
C LEU A 31 -1.01 -1.47 19.18
N SER A 32 0.00 -1.66 20.03
CA SER A 32 1.19 -2.45 19.67
C SER A 32 0.85 -3.93 19.39
N ALA A 33 -0.13 -4.50 20.10
CA ALA A 33 -0.59 -5.87 19.91
C ALA A 33 -1.32 -6.04 18.57
N GLU A 34 -2.23 -5.13 18.24
CA GLU A 34 -2.99 -5.13 16.99
C GLU A 34 -2.09 -4.92 15.77
N ILE A 35 -1.09 -4.03 15.88
CA ILE A 35 -0.08 -3.84 14.83
C ILE A 35 0.73 -5.12 14.63
N LYS A 36 1.20 -5.75 15.72
CA LYS A 36 1.95 -7.01 15.63
C LYS A 36 1.12 -8.12 14.99
N ALA A 37 -0.15 -8.26 15.40
CA ALA A 37 -1.07 -9.23 14.81
C ALA A 37 -1.32 -8.95 13.32
N SER A 38 -1.49 -7.67 12.95
CA SER A 38 -1.72 -7.27 11.56
C SER A 38 -0.52 -7.53 10.67
N ARG A 39 0.70 -7.23 11.14
CA ARG A 39 1.94 -7.57 10.43
C ARG A 39 2.08 -9.08 10.22
N ALA A 40 1.75 -9.89 11.23
CA ALA A 40 1.76 -11.34 11.10
C ALA A 40 0.73 -11.84 10.07
N ALA A 41 -0.49 -11.30 10.09
CA ALA A 41 -1.53 -11.62 9.12
C ALA A 41 -1.12 -11.25 7.68
N VAL A 42 -0.50 -10.07 7.50
CA VAL A 42 0.05 -9.64 6.20
C VAL A 42 1.18 -10.57 5.74
N GLN A 43 2.08 -10.95 6.64
CA GLN A 43 3.16 -11.88 6.29
C GLN A 43 2.59 -13.23 5.84
N GLN A 44 1.60 -13.76 6.55
CA GLN A 44 0.94 -15.02 6.19
C GLN A 44 0.24 -14.91 4.84
N PHE A 45 -0.59 -13.88 4.63
CA PHE A 45 -1.28 -13.67 3.35
C PHE A 45 -0.28 -13.53 2.20
N SER A 46 0.68 -12.63 2.32
CA SER A 46 1.66 -12.37 1.25
C SER A 46 2.46 -13.61 0.88
N THR A 47 2.90 -14.41 1.86
CA THR A 47 3.65 -15.64 1.64
C THR A 47 2.79 -16.68 0.92
N THR A 48 1.62 -17.01 1.47
CA THR A 48 0.72 -18.02 0.89
C THR A 48 0.32 -17.67 -0.55
N LEU A 49 -0.01 -16.40 -0.80
CA LEU A 49 -0.38 -15.95 -2.14
C LEU A 49 0.81 -16.02 -3.10
N LYS A 50 2.00 -15.59 -2.67
CA LYS A 50 3.21 -15.61 -3.50
C LYS A 50 3.58 -17.04 -3.89
N ASP A 51 3.53 -17.98 -2.96
CA ASP A 51 3.87 -19.39 -3.20
C ASP A 51 2.90 -20.03 -4.20
N ALA A 52 1.59 -19.79 -4.02
CA ALA A 52 0.56 -20.24 -4.96
C ALA A 52 0.79 -19.66 -6.37
N LEU A 53 1.10 -18.36 -6.45
CA LEU A 53 1.34 -17.67 -7.72
C LEU A 53 2.60 -18.19 -8.42
N GLN A 54 3.70 -18.33 -7.68
CA GLN A 54 4.96 -18.87 -8.23
C GLN A 54 4.78 -20.29 -8.75
N THR A 55 4.04 -21.13 -8.03
CA THR A 55 3.73 -22.49 -8.45
C THR A 55 2.93 -22.51 -9.76
N ALA A 56 1.86 -21.71 -9.85
CA ALA A 56 1.05 -21.63 -11.07
C ALA A 56 1.85 -21.10 -12.27
N ILE A 57 2.64 -20.04 -12.07
CA ILE A 57 3.50 -19.47 -13.11
C ILE A 57 4.54 -20.48 -13.58
N LYS A 58 5.13 -21.26 -12.68
CA LYS A 58 6.10 -22.30 -13.05
C LYS A 58 5.45 -23.41 -13.89
N ASN A 59 4.20 -23.74 -13.62
CA ASN A 59 3.52 -24.86 -14.27
C ASN A 59 2.89 -24.50 -15.62
N GLY A 60 2.42 -23.27 -15.81
CA GLY A 60 1.71 -22.87 -17.03
C GLY A 60 1.85 -21.40 -17.41
N GLY A 61 2.89 -20.72 -16.90
CA GLY A 61 3.18 -19.33 -17.22
C GLY A 61 2.21 -18.33 -16.58
N PRO A 62 2.33 -17.04 -16.95
CA PRO A 62 1.56 -15.97 -16.32
C PRO A 62 0.04 -16.11 -16.46
N VAL A 63 -0.45 -16.77 -17.51
CA VAL A 63 -1.88 -17.05 -17.73
C VAL A 63 -2.47 -17.88 -16.59
N GLU A 64 -1.80 -18.96 -16.17
CA GLU A 64 -2.21 -19.75 -15.00
C GLU A 64 -2.08 -18.96 -13.69
N GLY A 65 -1.07 -18.08 -13.61
CA GLY A 65 -0.94 -17.16 -12.47
C GLY A 65 -2.15 -16.21 -12.29
N ILE A 66 -2.87 -15.87 -13.36
CA ILE A 66 -4.08 -15.04 -13.28
C ILE A 66 -5.17 -15.76 -12.49
N ALA A 67 -5.35 -17.08 -12.67
CA ALA A 67 -6.37 -17.86 -11.96
C ALA A 67 -6.12 -17.82 -10.44
N VAL A 68 -4.85 -17.89 -10.00
CA VAL A 68 -4.52 -17.73 -8.56
C VAL A 68 -4.95 -16.35 -8.04
N CYS A 69 -4.65 -15.29 -8.78
CA CYS A 69 -5.06 -13.94 -8.39
C CYS A 69 -6.59 -13.76 -8.38
N HIS A 70 -7.31 -14.45 -9.28
CA HIS A 70 -8.76 -14.39 -9.43
C HIS A 70 -9.48 -15.18 -8.34
N ASP A 71 -9.14 -16.46 -8.21
CA ASP A 71 -9.90 -17.43 -7.42
C ASP A 71 -9.35 -17.55 -6.00
N LYS A 72 -8.03 -17.63 -5.85
CA LYS A 72 -7.39 -17.99 -4.58
C LYS A 72 -7.15 -16.82 -3.67
N ALA A 73 -6.87 -15.65 -4.22
CA ALA A 73 -6.53 -14.50 -3.38
C ALA A 73 -7.71 -14.04 -2.49
N GLY A 74 -8.95 -14.10 -3.00
CA GLY A 74 -10.14 -13.84 -2.20
C GLY A 74 -10.36 -14.92 -1.13
N GLN A 75 -10.18 -16.19 -1.51
CA GLN A 75 -10.30 -17.31 -0.56
C GLN A 75 -9.31 -17.20 0.60
N ILE A 76 -8.03 -16.92 0.33
CA ILE A 76 -7.00 -16.73 1.37
C ILE A 76 -7.39 -15.58 2.32
N ALA A 77 -7.93 -14.48 1.78
CA ALA A 77 -8.37 -13.34 2.59
C ALA A 77 -9.54 -13.73 3.51
N THR A 78 -10.53 -14.47 3.01
CA THR A 78 -11.68 -14.97 3.78
C THR A 78 -11.26 -15.94 4.88
N ASP A 79 -10.38 -16.89 4.56
CA ASP A 79 -9.90 -17.89 5.51
C ASP A 79 -9.14 -17.22 6.66
N LEU A 80 -8.22 -16.30 6.34
CA LEU A 80 -7.50 -15.50 7.33
C LEU A 80 -8.44 -14.63 8.17
N SER A 81 -9.45 -14.03 7.54
CA SER A 81 -10.40 -13.18 8.24
C SER A 81 -11.16 -13.97 9.31
N THR A 82 -11.58 -15.19 8.95
CA THR A 82 -12.28 -16.12 9.85
C THR A 82 -11.36 -16.57 10.99
N GLN A 83 -10.14 -17.01 10.66
CA GLN A 83 -9.19 -17.53 11.64
C GLN A 83 -8.78 -16.48 12.68
N LEU A 84 -8.62 -15.23 12.25
CA LEU A 84 -8.09 -14.14 13.09
C LEU A 84 -9.20 -13.29 13.73
N ASN A 85 -10.46 -13.56 13.41
CA ASN A 85 -11.61 -12.75 13.82
C ASN A 85 -11.39 -11.24 13.54
N MET A 86 -10.96 -10.94 12.32
CA MET A 86 -10.73 -9.58 11.83
C MET A 86 -10.93 -9.56 10.31
N MET A 87 -11.31 -8.44 9.72
CA MET A 87 -11.29 -8.31 8.27
C MET A 87 -9.84 -8.28 7.77
N VAL A 88 -9.54 -9.07 6.75
CA VAL A 88 -8.28 -9.08 6.01
C VAL A 88 -8.58 -8.98 4.53
N GLY A 89 -7.89 -8.08 3.82
CA GLY A 89 -8.13 -7.86 2.40
C GLY A 89 -6.97 -7.18 1.68
N ARG A 90 -7.21 -6.81 0.42
CA ARG A 90 -6.30 -6.01 -0.40
C ARG A 90 -7.07 -4.92 -1.11
N THR A 91 -6.41 -3.80 -1.34
CA THR A 91 -7.00 -2.62 -1.99
C THR A 91 -5.95 -1.92 -2.87
N SER A 92 -6.37 -1.04 -3.79
CA SER A 92 -5.46 -0.34 -4.69
C SER A 92 -6.07 0.91 -5.29
N LEU A 93 -5.23 1.88 -5.66
CA LEU A 93 -5.60 3.00 -6.53
C LEU A 93 -5.89 2.55 -7.97
N LYS A 94 -5.32 1.40 -8.39
CA LYS A 94 -5.49 0.80 -9.71
C LYS A 94 -5.98 -0.64 -9.54
N VAL A 95 -7.29 -0.79 -9.47
CA VAL A 95 -7.94 -2.07 -9.17
C VAL A 95 -8.03 -2.97 -10.40
N ARG A 96 -7.87 -4.28 -10.15
CA ARG A 96 -8.12 -5.34 -11.14
C ARG A 96 -9.50 -5.95 -10.94
N ASN A 97 -9.75 -6.46 -9.74
CA ASN A 97 -11.08 -6.83 -9.28
C ASN A 97 -11.74 -5.57 -8.65
N PRO A 98 -12.89 -5.11 -9.15
CA PRO A 98 -13.65 -3.99 -8.57
C PRO A 98 -14.01 -4.16 -7.08
N GLU A 99 -14.11 -5.39 -6.58
CA GLU A 99 -14.39 -5.66 -5.16
C GLU A 99 -13.24 -5.23 -4.23
N ASN A 100 -12.05 -4.98 -4.78
CA ASN A 100 -10.90 -4.44 -4.03
C ASN A 100 -10.82 -2.90 -4.13
N ALA A 101 -11.93 -2.22 -4.46
CA ALA A 101 -11.99 -0.77 -4.45
C ALA A 101 -11.81 -0.23 -3.01
N PRO A 102 -10.97 0.80 -2.83
CA PRO A 102 -10.76 1.37 -1.50
C PRO A 102 -12.01 2.10 -1.01
N ASP A 103 -12.28 1.99 0.28
CA ASP A 103 -13.15 2.94 0.95
C ASP A 103 -12.48 4.31 1.15
N THR A 104 -13.18 5.27 1.75
CA THR A 104 -12.67 6.64 1.96
C THR A 104 -11.38 6.67 2.80
N TRP A 105 -11.27 5.84 3.83
CA TRP A 105 -10.09 5.80 4.69
C TRP A 105 -8.92 5.14 3.96
N GLU A 106 -9.15 4.02 3.28
CA GLU A 106 -8.13 3.33 2.50
C GLU A 106 -7.60 4.19 1.35
N LEU A 107 -8.48 4.93 0.68
CA LEU A 107 -8.11 5.85 -0.38
C LEU A 107 -7.18 6.96 0.13
N ALA A 108 -7.47 7.51 1.32
CA ALA A 108 -6.63 8.53 1.95
C ALA A 108 -5.24 7.97 2.28
N VAL A 109 -5.18 6.76 2.87
CA VAL A 109 -3.92 6.10 3.22
C VAL A 109 -3.11 5.73 1.97
N LEU A 110 -3.75 5.22 0.91
CA LEU A 110 -3.06 4.92 -0.36
C LEU A 110 -2.46 6.18 -0.99
N LYS A 111 -3.17 7.31 -0.97
CA LYS A 111 -2.64 8.60 -1.45
C LYS A 111 -1.47 9.08 -0.59
N GLN A 112 -1.55 8.88 0.72
CA GLN A 112 -0.44 9.17 1.63
C GLN A 112 0.79 8.30 1.31
N PHE A 113 0.61 7.01 1.02
CA PHE A 113 1.69 6.13 0.60
C PHE A 113 2.34 6.57 -0.71
N GLU A 114 1.54 6.97 -1.73
CA GLU A 114 2.11 7.55 -2.95
C GLU A 114 2.91 8.83 -2.67
N ALA A 115 2.39 9.73 -1.84
CA ALA A 115 3.11 10.96 -1.49
C ALA A 115 4.42 10.70 -0.72
N ARG A 116 4.46 9.70 0.15
CA ARG A 116 5.68 9.28 0.86
C ARG A 116 6.68 8.61 -0.08
N LYS A 117 6.20 7.78 -1.02
CA LYS A 117 7.02 7.19 -2.07
C LYS A 117 7.68 8.27 -2.93
N THR A 118 6.96 9.31 -3.34
CA THR A 118 7.54 10.42 -4.14
C THR A 118 8.53 11.26 -3.35
N GLN A 119 8.47 11.25 -2.02
CA GLN A 119 9.47 11.86 -1.13
C GLN A 119 10.71 10.97 -0.89
N GLY A 120 10.74 9.76 -1.47
CA GLY A 120 11.89 8.86 -1.43
C GLY A 120 11.80 7.73 -0.40
N GLU A 121 10.69 7.57 0.30
CA GLU A 121 10.50 6.41 1.18
C GLU A 121 10.29 5.13 0.36
N THR A 122 10.94 4.03 0.76
CA THR A 122 10.78 2.74 0.08
C THR A 122 9.40 2.16 0.37
N VAL A 123 8.66 1.77 -0.67
CA VAL A 123 7.28 1.27 -0.58
C VAL A 123 7.11 0.09 0.38
N ASP A 124 8.10 -0.80 0.47
CA ASP A 124 8.09 -1.96 1.37
C ASP A 124 8.13 -1.57 2.86
N THR A 125 8.56 -0.36 3.21
CA THR A 125 8.54 0.14 4.60
C THR A 125 7.23 0.83 4.97
N LEU A 126 6.40 1.18 3.98
CA LEU A 126 5.18 1.96 4.21
C LEU A 126 4.09 1.10 4.87
N GLU A 127 3.68 1.54 6.06
CA GLU A 127 2.51 1.05 6.78
C GLU A 127 1.81 2.23 7.48
N PHE A 128 0.54 2.03 7.85
CA PHE A 128 -0.24 2.99 8.59
C PHE A 128 -1.29 2.27 9.44
N SER A 129 -1.58 2.81 10.62
CA SER A 129 -2.62 2.28 11.51
C SER A 129 -3.36 3.41 12.22
N ALA A 130 -4.65 3.22 12.46
CA ALA A 130 -5.47 4.16 13.20
C ALA A 130 -6.63 3.45 13.90
N VAL A 131 -7.21 4.09 14.91
CA VAL A 131 -8.54 3.73 15.40
C VAL A 131 -9.53 4.68 14.76
N VAL A 132 -10.50 4.13 14.04
CA VAL A 132 -11.61 4.89 13.46
C VAL A 132 -12.84 4.65 14.32
N THR A 133 -13.59 5.71 14.61
CA THR A 133 -14.88 5.63 15.31
C THR A 133 -15.97 5.95 14.31
N ASP A 134 -17.00 5.11 14.22
CA ASP A 134 -18.14 5.39 13.37
C ASP A 134 -19.18 6.29 14.07
N ASP A 135 -20.24 6.65 13.35
CA ASP A 135 -21.31 7.52 13.85
C ASP A 135 -22.09 6.90 15.02
N GLN A 136 -21.97 5.59 15.23
CA GLN A 136 -22.59 4.86 16.35
C GLN A 136 -21.66 4.75 17.57
N GLY A 137 -20.44 5.30 17.48
CA GLY A 137 -19.44 5.24 18.54
C GLY A 137 -18.63 3.95 18.57
N GLN A 138 -18.84 3.02 17.62
CA GLN A 138 -18.07 1.78 17.54
C GLN A 138 -16.65 2.10 17.06
N LYS A 139 -15.68 1.65 17.84
CA LYS A 139 -14.25 1.80 17.52
C LYS A 139 -13.76 0.61 16.71
N THR A 140 -13.03 0.89 15.65
CA THR A 140 -12.40 -0.12 14.81
C THR A 140 -10.92 0.21 14.65
N PHE A 141 -10.05 -0.72 15.05
CA PHE A 141 -8.65 -0.64 14.69
C PHE A 141 -8.51 -0.98 13.20
N ARG A 142 -7.81 -0.12 12.45
CA ARG A 142 -7.51 -0.33 11.03
C ARG A 142 -6.01 -0.26 10.78
N TYR A 143 -5.55 -1.09 9.86
CA TYR A 143 -4.14 -1.19 9.49
C TYR A 143 -4.00 -1.38 7.98
N MET A 144 -3.00 -0.73 7.39
CA MET A 144 -2.61 -0.95 6.00
C MET A 144 -1.10 -1.14 5.86
N LYS A 145 -0.72 -2.11 5.02
CA LYS A 145 0.67 -2.33 4.59
C LYS A 145 0.76 -2.22 3.09
N ALA A 146 1.60 -1.31 2.60
CA ALA A 146 1.85 -1.15 1.17
C ALA A 146 2.46 -2.41 0.54
N ILE A 147 2.05 -2.68 -0.71
CA ILE A 147 2.51 -3.79 -1.55
C ILE A 147 3.39 -3.20 -2.66
N PRO A 148 4.72 -3.38 -2.62
CA PRO A 148 5.59 -3.02 -3.73
C PRO A 148 5.45 -4.01 -4.89
N THR A 149 5.63 -3.54 -6.13
CA THR A 149 5.81 -4.40 -7.29
C THR A 149 7.24 -4.92 -7.38
N GLY A 150 7.40 -6.23 -7.57
CA GLY A 150 8.66 -6.86 -7.98
C GLY A 150 8.58 -7.38 -9.41
N THR A 151 9.68 -7.96 -9.92
CA THR A 151 9.78 -8.45 -11.31
C THR A 151 8.61 -9.36 -11.71
N MET A 152 8.23 -10.33 -10.87
CA MET A 152 7.13 -11.26 -11.19
C MET A 152 5.77 -10.57 -11.36
N CYS A 153 5.57 -9.42 -10.70
CA CYS A 153 4.32 -8.68 -10.77
C CYS A 153 4.13 -8.08 -12.16
N LEU A 154 5.24 -7.70 -12.81
CA LEU A 154 5.23 -6.93 -14.04
C LEU A 154 4.79 -7.74 -15.26
N SER A 155 4.83 -9.07 -15.21
CA SER A 155 4.29 -9.93 -16.27
C SER A 155 2.80 -9.70 -16.53
N CYS A 156 2.04 -9.26 -15.51
CA CYS A 156 0.61 -8.98 -15.61
C CYS A 156 0.23 -7.55 -15.21
N HIS A 157 1.12 -6.80 -14.56
CA HIS A 157 0.86 -5.43 -14.08
C HIS A 157 1.76 -4.39 -14.77
N GLY A 158 2.71 -4.82 -15.59
CA GLY A 158 3.70 -3.95 -16.20
C GLY A 158 3.17 -3.02 -17.27
N THR A 159 4.08 -2.26 -17.86
CA THR A 159 3.84 -1.41 -19.05
C THR A 159 3.76 -2.20 -20.34
N SER A 160 4.33 -3.40 -20.38
CA SER A 160 4.27 -4.33 -21.49
C SER A 160 3.76 -5.67 -21.00
N ILE A 161 2.67 -6.16 -21.60
CA ILE A 161 2.01 -7.41 -21.22
C ILE A 161 1.89 -8.30 -22.45
N PRO A 162 2.24 -9.59 -22.35
CA PRO A 162 2.07 -10.54 -23.45
C PRO A 162 0.62 -10.64 -23.95
N PRO A 163 0.36 -10.84 -25.25
CA PRO A 163 -0.99 -10.84 -25.81
C PRO A 163 -1.94 -11.88 -25.19
N ASP A 164 -1.44 -13.07 -24.85
CA ASP A 164 -2.19 -14.14 -24.21
C ASP A 164 -2.63 -13.78 -22.78
N VAL A 165 -1.74 -13.14 -22.02
CA VAL A 165 -2.01 -12.59 -20.69
C VAL A 165 -3.06 -11.48 -20.78
N GLU A 166 -2.91 -10.54 -21.73
CA GLU A 166 -3.86 -9.43 -21.90
C GLU A 166 -5.25 -9.93 -22.31
N ALA A 167 -5.33 -10.93 -23.19
CA ALA A 167 -6.59 -11.56 -23.58
C ALA A 167 -7.29 -12.20 -22.37
N LYS A 168 -6.56 -12.96 -21.55
CA LYS A 168 -7.12 -13.59 -20.34
C LYS A 168 -7.57 -12.55 -19.31
N LEU A 169 -6.78 -11.49 -19.11
CA LEU A 169 -7.14 -10.40 -18.19
C LEU A 169 -8.39 -9.67 -18.66
N THR A 170 -8.50 -9.36 -19.95
CA THR A 170 -9.69 -8.69 -20.52
C THR A 170 -10.95 -9.53 -20.33
N ALA A 171 -10.85 -10.85 -20.56
CA ALA A 171 -11.97 -11.76 -20.39
C ALA A 171 -12.48 -11.86 -18.94
N LEU A 172 -11.56 -11.88 -17.96
CA LEU A 172 -11.91 -11.99 -16.54
C LEU A 172 -12.22 -10.65 -15.88
N TYR A 173 -11.61 -9.57 -16.36
CA TYR A 173 -11.64 -8.25 -15.74
C TYR A 173 -11.87 -7.14 -16.78
N PRO A 174 -13.10 -6.96 -17.27
CA PRO A 174 -13.40 -5.95 -18.30
C PRO A 174 -13.22 -4.50 -17.84
N LYS A 175 -13.10 -4.26 -16.52
CA LYS A 175 -12.91 -2.93 -15.90
C LYS A 175 -11.51 -2.76 -15.28
N ASP A 176 -10.57 -3.60 -15.68
CA ASP A 176 -9.24 -3.65 -15.08
C ASP A 176 -8.41 -2.40 -15.37
N THR A 177 -7.88 -1.79 -14.31
CA THR A 177 -7.00 -0.61 -14.40
C THR A 177 -5.58 -0.89 -13.89
N ALA A 178 -5.29 -2.10 -13.43
CA ALA A 178 -4.05 -2.47 -12.78
C ALA A 178 -2.89 -2.73 -13.77
N ARG A 179 -2.58 -1.77 -14.64
CA ARG A 179 -1.52 -1.81 -15.67
C ARG A 179 -0.44 -0.75 -15.44
N GLY A 180 0.64 -0.81 -16.19
CA GLY A 180 1.60 0.29 -16.31
C GLY A 180 2.52 0.50 -15.12
N PHE A 181 2.61 -0.49 -14.23
CA PHE A 181 3.54 -0.45 -13.11
C PHE A 181 4.98 -0.71 -13.57
N LYS A 182 5.94 -0.19 -12.82
CA LYS A 182 7.37 -0.49 -12.88
C LYS A 182 7.77 -1.22 -11.60
N GLU A 183 8.99 -1.71 -11.53
CA GLU A 183 9.53 -2.30 -10.30
C GLU A 183 9.65 -1.24 -9.20
N GLY A 184 9.28 -1.60 -7.97
CA GLY A 184 9.28 -0.71 -6.81
C GLY A 184 8.06 0.22 -6.69
N ASP A 185 7.13 0.20 -7.65
CA ASP A 185 5.89 0.96 -7.54
C ASP A 185 4.95 0.44 -6.46
N LEU A 186 4.05 1.31 -5.99
CA LEU A 186 2.96 0.93 -5.11
C LEU A 186 1.86 0.19 -5.89
N ARG A 187 1.85 -1.14 -5.81
CA ARG A 187 0.77 -1.95 -6.40
C ARG A 187 -0.57 -1.68 -5.74
N GLY A 188 -0.57 -1.42 -4.44
CA GLY A 188 -1.74 -1.30 -3.58
C GLY A 188 -1.34 -1.54 -2.13
N ALA A 189 -2.27 -2.03 -1.31
CA ALA A 189 -2.00 -2.34 0.08
C ALA A 189 -2.80 -3.56 0.55
N PHE A 190 -2.26 -4.28 1.53
CA PHE A 190 -3.08 -5.10 2.41
C PHE A 190 -3.85 -4.17 3.35
N THR A 191 -5.11 -4.49 3.61
CA THR A 191 -5.99 -3.75 4.52
C THR A 191 -6.55 -4.70 5.56
N LEU A 192 -6.59 -4.24 6.81
CA LEU A 192 -7.06 -5.00 7.95
C LEU A 192 -7.93 -4.13 8.84
N ALA A 193 -9.02 -4.69 9.36
CA ALA A 193 -9.91 -4.02 10.29
C ALA A 193 -10.39 -4.96 11.39
N LYS A 194 -10.29 -4.51 12.65
CA LYS A 194 -10.72 -5.27 13.82
C LYS A 194 -11.58 -4.39 14.71
N PRO A 195 -12.85 -4.75 14.96
CA PRO A 195 -13.67 -4.09 15.97
C PRO A 195 -12.97 -4.14 17.33
N LEU A 196 -12.95 -3.00 18.02
CA LEU A 196 -12.45 -2.91 19.40
C LEU A 196 -13.63 -3.04 20.38
N PRO A 197 -13.40 -3.61 21.57
CA PRO A 197 -14.41 -3.64 22.63
C PRO A 197 -14.87 -2.24 23.09
#